data_AF-A0A2V9L102-F1
#
_entry.id   AF-A0A2V9L102-F1
#
_cell.length_a   1.000
_cell.length_b   1.000
_cell.length_c   1.000
_cell.angle_alpha   90.00
_cell.angle_beta   90.00
_cell.angle_gamma   90.00
#
_symmetry.space_group_name_H-M   'P 1'
#
loop_
_entity.id
_entity.type
_entity.pdbx_description
1 polymer ?
#
loop_
_entity_poly.entity_id
_entity_poly.type
_entity_poly.pdbx_seq_one_letter_code
_entity_poly.pdbx_strand_id
1 'polypeptide(L)'
;TAGKLALWLAKKKRRPMLVSTDVYRPAAREQLAIIAKAIQVPCFPGEGLNSPIELALAARKDAADRGHDILIVDTAGRLHIDEELMQEVSELRTRLRPSEVLLVADAMTGQDAVRSAQEFHQRLGTSGVILTKLDGDARGGAALSIHYVTGQPVKFVGVGEKYDALEVFHPDRIVSRILGMGDVLSLIEKAEETIDQKKALEVHRKLQTDTFTLADFRDQLRQVRQIGSVDQMLGMLPKVGIFKDAGKVRMDEKELIHIEAIINSMTPRERSNHEIINGKRRKRIARGSGTSVQQVNQLLRQYVQTSKMMKTLSKGMFGRQLSKLGQKLEARS
;
A
#
# COMPACT_ATOMS: atom_id res chain seq x y z
N THR A 1 -9.79 -0.26 12.87
CA THR A 1 -8.62 0.64 12.77
C THR A 1 -7.53 0.30 13.76
N ALA A 2 -7.84 0.04 15.04
CA ALA A 2 -6.88 -0.32 16.08
C ALA A 2 -5.87 -1.42 15.64
N GLY A 3 -6.35 -2.53 15.07
CA GLY A 3 -5.47 -3.60 14.56
C GLY A 3 -4.51 -3.15 13.43
N LYS A 4 -4.94 -2.29 12.52
CA LYS A 4 -4.07 -1.78 11.45
C LYS A 4 -2.97 -0.87 12.02
N LEU A 5 -3.32 -0.02 12.98
CA LEU A 5 -2.37 0.85 13.68
C LEU A 5 -1.35 0.02 14.48
N ALA A 6 -1.81 -1.03 15.16
CA ALA A 6 -0.94 -1.96 15.88
C ALA A 6 0.04 -2.65 14.92
N LEU A 7 -0.43 -3.16 13.78
CA LEU A 7 0.44 -3.76 12.78
C LEU A 7 1.46 -2.75 12.23
N TRP A 8 1.03 -1.52 11.95
CA TRP A 8 1.93 -0.45 11.48
C TRP A 8 3.03 -0.14 12.51
N LEU A 9 2.69 -0.06 13.80
CA LEU A 9 3.65 0.15 14.89
C LEU A 9 4.60 -1.05 15.07
N ALA A 10 4.09 -2.28 14.97
CA ALA A 10 4.91 -3.48 15.03
C ALA A 10 5.94 -3.54 13.89
N LYS A 11 5.54 -3.15 12.67
CA LYS A 11 6.47 -3.01 11.52
C LYS A 11 7.57 -1.96 11.76
N LYS A 12 7.32 -0.96 12.61
CA LYS A 12 8.30 0.04 13.07
C LYS A 12 9.11 -0.42 14.30
N LYS A 13 9.12 -1.72 14.60
CA LYS A 13 9.85 -2.34 15.73
C LYS A 13 9.40 -1.85 17.12
N ARG A 14 8.16 -1.35 17.23
CA ARG A 14 7.51 -1.09 18.52
C ARG A 14 6.82 -2.35 19.02
N ARG A 15 6.45 -2.39 20.30
CA ARG A 15 5.79 -3.54 20.96
C ARG A 15 4.36 -3.18 21.39
N PRO A 16 3.43 -2.95 20.44
CA PRO A 16 2.07 -2.56 20.78
C PRO A 16 1.32 -3.70 21.49
N MET A 17 0.34 -3.34 22.31
CA MET A 17 -0.69 -4.22 22.85
C MET A 17 -2.06 -3.60 22.62
N LEU A 18 -3.05 -4.43 22.33
CA LEU A 18 -4.43 -4.04 22.10
C LEU A 18 -5.30 -4.33 23.33
N VAL A 19 -6.32 -3.52 23.56
CA VAL A 19 -7.42 -3.82 24.47
C VAL A 19 -8.71 -3.25 23.88
N SER A 20 -9.80 -4.01 23.93
CA SER A 20 -11.13 -3.49 23.62
C SER A 20 -11.85 -3.15 24.91
N THR A 21 -12.33 -1.91 25.02
CA THR A 21 -13.21 -1.47 26.09
C THR A 21 -14.67 -1.37 25.64
N ASP A 22 -14.98 -1.87 24.44
CA ASP A 22 -16.35 -1.99 23.95
C ASP A 22 -17.04 -3.19 24.62
N VAL A 23 -17.70 -2.90 25.74
CA VAL A 23 -18.47 -3.87 26.52
C VAL A 23 -19.91 -4.00 26.05
N TYR A 24 -20.36 -3.10 25.16
CA TYR A 24 -21.74 -3.01 24.71
C TYR A 24 -21.99 -3.82 23.45
N ARG A 25 -21.02 -3.85 22.53
CA ARG A 25 -21.16 -4.56 21.26
C ARG A 25 -20.86 -6.06 21.44
N PRO A 26 -21.79 -6.95 21.04
CA PRO A 26 -21.55 -8.38 21.08
C PRO A 26 -20.29 -8.78 20.31
N ALA A 27 -19.47 -9.63 20.92
CA ALA A 27 -18.23 -10.16 20.35
C ALA A 27 -17.18 -9.10 19.93
N ALA A 28 -17.28 -7.83 20.35
CA ALA A 28 -16.26 -6.82 19.99
C ALA A 28 -14.87 -7.18 20.52
N ARG A 29 -14.80 -7.67 21.77
CA ARG A 29 -13.57 -8.16 22.39
C ARG A 29 -12.98 -9.36 21.62
N GLU A 30 -13.82 -10.34 21.29
CA GLU A 30 -13.42 -11.52 20.51
C GLU A 30 -12.96 -11.15 19.11
N GLN A 31 -13.67 -10.22 18.45
CA GLN A 31 -13.30 -9.69 17.15
C GLN A 31 -11.91 -9.06 17.19
N LEU A 32 -11.63 -8.20 18.18
CA LEU A 32 -10.32 -7.59 18.32
C LEU A 32 -9.24 -8.64 18.63
N ALA A 33 -9.54 -9.64 19.46
CA ALA A 33 -8.62 -10.74 19.76
C ALA A 33 -8.28 -11.58 18.54
N ILE A 34 -9.25 -11.88 17.66
CA ILE A 34 -9.03 -12.58 16.39
C ILE A 34 -8.11 -11.75 15.48
N ILE A 35 -8.39 -10.45 15.36
CA ILE A 35 -7.54 -9.53 14.57
C ILE A 35 -6.12 -9.51 15.12
N ALA A 36 -5.97 -9.34 16.44
CA ALA A 36 -4.68 -9.29 17.13
C ALA A 36 -3.86 -10.58 16.91
N LYS A 37 -4.52 -11.75 16.99
CA LYS A 37 -3.90 -13.05 16.68
C LYS A 37 -3.44 -13.14 15.23
N ALA A 38 -4.25 -12.66 14.27
CA ALA A 38 -3.91 -12.70 12.85
C ALA A 38 -2.68 -11.83 12.52
N ILE A 39 -2.51 -10.70 13.21
CA ILE A 39 -1.37 -9.79 13.04
C ILE A 39 -0.20 -10.05 14.01
N GLN A 40 -0.31 -11.10 14.83
CA GLN A 40 0.70 -11.48 15.84
C GLN A 40 1.01 -10.37 16.86
N VAL A 41 -0.01 -9.61 17.27
CA VAL A 41 0.08 -8.58 18.31
C VAL A 41 -0.70 -9.05 19.55
N PRO A 42 -0.20 -8.86 20.78
CA PRO A 42 -0.95 -9.20 21.98
C PRO A 42 -2.23 -8.38 22.15
N CYS A 43 -3.28 -9.04 22.62
CA CYS A 43 -4.53 -8.40 23.03
C CYS A 43 -4.82 -8.79 24.48
N PHE A 44 -5.08 -7.79 25.32
CA PHE A 44 -5.49 -8.03 26.69
C PHE A 44 -6.90 -8.64 26.71
N PRO A 45 -7.08 -9.83 27.33
CA PRO A 45 -8.35 -10.56 27.24
C PRO A 45 -9.45 -9.98 28.15
N GLY A 46 -9.07 -9.43 29.31
CA GLY A 46 -10.02 -8.78 30.22
C GLY A 46 -11.12 -9.70 30.76
N GLU A 47 -10.83 -11.00 30.95
CA GLU A 47 -11.79 -11.98 31.46
C GLU A 47 -12.34 -11.55 32.84
N GLY A 48 -13.66 -11.64 33.00
CA GLY A 48 -14.35 -11.28 34.25
C GLY A 48 -14.49 -9.77 34.48
N LEU A 49 -13.94 -8.91 33.62
CA LEU A 49 -14.09 -7.45 33.71
C LEU A 49 -15.15 -6.96 32.73
N ASN A 50 -16.10 -6.18 33.26
CA ASN A 50 -17.20 -5.59 32.47
C ASN A 50 -17.21 -4.06 32.52
N SER A 51 -16.37 -3.44 33.35
CA SER A 51 -16.18 -1.98 33.34
C SER A 51 -15.12 -1.59 32.31
N PRO A 52 -15.43 -0.69 31.36
CA PRO A 52 -14.46 -0.14 30.40
C PRO A 52 -13.22 0.45 31.06
N ILE A 53 -13.39 1.12 32.20
CA ILE A 53 -12.31 1.75 32.95
C ILE A 53 -11.42 0.71 33.62
N GLU A 54 -12.01 -0.30 34.27
CA GLU A 54 -11.25 -1.39 34.88
C GLU A 54 -10.45 -2.17 33.84
N LEU A 55 -11.07 -2.46 32.68
CA LEU A 55 -10.42 -3.10 31.54
C LEU A 55 -9.19 -2.30 31.08
N ALA A 56 -9.36 -0.99 30.87
CA ALA A 56 -8.27 -0.16 30.37
C ALA A 56 -7.14 0.00 31.40
N LEU A 57 -7.47 0.13 32.68
CA LEU A 57 -6.46 0.24 33.75
C LEU A 57 -5.70 -1.07 33.95
N ALA A 58 -6.40 -2.21 33.93
CA ALA A 58 -5.78 -3.54 34.00
C ALA A 58 -4.88 -3.79 32.79
N ALA A 59 -5.33 -3.45 31.58
CA ALA A 59 -4.52 -3.55 30.37
C ALA A 59 -3.29 -2.63 30.42
N ARG A 60 -3.40 -1.41 30.96
CA ARG A 60 -2.24 -0.52 31.15
C ARG A 60 -1.20 -1.12 32.10
N LYS A 61 -1.66 -1.75 33.19
CA LYS A 61 -0.77 -2.43 34.13
C LYS A 61 -0.08 -3.63 33.46
N ASP A 62 -0.85 -4.50 32.80
CA ASP A 62 -0.30 -5.67 32.09
C ASP A 62 0.68 -5.28 30.96
N ALA A 63 0.40 -4.17 30.25
CA ALA A 63 1.30 -3.61 29.25
C ALA A 63 2.67 -3.26 29.87
N ALA A 64 2.65 -2.55 30.99
CA ALA A 64 3.85 -2.14 31.70
C ALA A 64 4.64 -3.36 32.23
N ASP A 65 3.94 -4.30 32.87
CA ASP A 65 4.56 -5.50 33.47
C ASP A 65 5.22 -6.40 32.41
N ARG A 66 4.66 -6.47 31.19
CA ARG A 66 5.19 -7.29 30.08
C ARG A 66 6.14 -6.53 29.13
N GLY A 67 6.41 -5.26 29.42
CA GLY A 67 7.32 -4.42 28.63
C GLY A 67 6.78 -4.04 27.26
N HIS A 68 5.46 -3.87 27.13
CA HIS A 68 4.83 -3.23 25.98
C HIS A 68 5.02 -1.72 26.05
N ASP A 69 5.47 -1.12 24.95
CA ASP A 69 5.79 0.30 24.90
C ASP A 69 4.62 1.17 24.44
N ILE A 70 3.56 0.56 23.88
CA ILE A 70 2.37 1.24 23.39
C ILE A 70 1.14 0.40 23.73
N LEU A 71 0.16 1.00 24.39
CA LEU A 71 -1.18 0.43 24.57
C LEU A 71 -2.16 1.15 23.62
N ILE A 72 -2.88 0.38 22.82
CA ILE A 72 -3.98 0.87 21.98
C ILE A 72 -5.29 0.43 22.62
N VAL A 73 -6.09 1.41 23.03
CA VAL A 73 -7.40 1.21 23.63
C VAL A 73 -8.46 1.45 22.56
N ASP A 74 -9.19 0.40 22.18
CA ASP A 74 -10.30 0.44 21.22
C ASP A 74 -11.61 0.62 21.98
N THR A 75 -12.18 1.82 21.91
CA THR A 75 -13.42 2.20 22.59
C THR A 75 -14.64 1.84 21.73
N ALA A 76 -15.82 1.76 22.36
CA ALA A 76 -17.07 1.61 21.62
C ALA A 76 -17.27 2.79 20.64
N GLY A 77 -17.82 2.50 19.46
CA GLY A 77 -18.19 3.51 18.47
C GLY A 77 -19.70 3.74 18.44
N ARG A 78 -20.16 4.98 18.18
CA ARG A 78 -21.58 5.31 17.93
C ARG A 78 -21.74 6.41 16.88
N LEU A 79 -22.84 6.33 16.11
CA LEU A 79 -23.20 7.26 15.03
C LEU A 79 -23.71 8.62 15.54
N HIS A 80 -24.25 8.63 16.76
CA HIS A 80 -24.77 9.83 17.41
C HIS A 80 -24.10 9.98 18.77
N ILE A 81 -23.85 11.23 19.13
CA ILE A 81 -23.15 11.59 20.37
C ILE A 81 -24.11 11.32 21.52
N ASP A 82 -23.83 10.24 22.22
CA ASP A 82 -24.55 9.79 23.40
C ASP A 82 -23.84 10.36 24.64
N GLU A 83 -24.60 11.05 25.49
CA GLU A 83 -24.04 11.80 26.61
C GLU A 83 -23.42 10.88 27.66
N GLU A 84 -24.00 9.70 27.88
CA GLU A 84 -23.47 8.68 28.77
C GLU A 84 -22.13 8.14 28.27
N LEU A 85 -22.03 7.87 26.95
CA LEU A 85 -20.79 7.42 26.33
C LEU A 85 -19.69 8.49 26.40
N MET A 86 -20.03 9.76 26.15
CA MET A 86 -19.05 10.84 26.23
C MET A 86 -18.52 11.03 27.66
N GLN A 87 -19.35 10.81 28.68
CA GLN A 87 -18.90 10.78 30.07
C GLN A 87 -17.93 9.63 30.32
N GLU A 88 -18.27 8.42 29.86
CA GLU A 88 -17.40 7.24 30.01
C GLU A 88 -16.03 7.44 29.31
N VAL A 89 -16.02 7.91 28.07
CA VAL A 89 -14.78 8.16 27.32
C VAL A 89 -13.97 9.31 27.94
N SER A 90 -14.64 10.32 28.49
CA SER A 90 -13.98 11.40 29.23
C SER A 90 -13.32 10.90 30.51
N GLU A 91 -13.99 9.99 31.22
CA GLU A 91 -13.42 9.35 32.41
C GLU A 91 -12.23 8.46 32.04
N LEU A 92 -12.34 7.65 30.97
CA LEU A 92 -11.23 6.86 30.43
C LEU A 92 -10.02 7.75 30.12
N ARG A 93 -10.22 8.87 29.42
CA ARG A 93 -9.15 9.83 29.12
C ARG A 93 -8.51 10.37 30.40
N THR A 94 -9.32 10.77 31.37
CA THR A 94 -8.85 11.37 32.63
C THR A 94 -8.01 10.38 33.45
N ARG A 95 -8.45 9.12 33.53
CA ARG A 95 -7.80 8.06 34.31
C ARG A 95 -6.56 7.49 33.61
N LEU A 96 -6.60 7.38 32.29
CA LEU A 96 -5.49 6.82 31.50
C LEU A 96 -4.42 7.86 31.20
N ARG A 97 -4.78 9.15 31.06
CA ARG A 97 -3.92 10.24 30.59
C ARG A 97 -3.16 9.85 29.30
N PRO A 98 -3.89 9.49 28.23
CA PRO A 98 -3.26 9.00 27.01
C PRO A 98 -2.41 10.09 26.36
N SER A 99 -1.28 9.70 25.77
CA SER A 99 -0.43 10.61 24.98
C SER A 99 -1.11 11.03 23.67
N GLU A 100 -2.01 10.18 23.15
CA GLU A 100 -2.71 10.38 21.89
C GLU A 100 -4.18 9.98 22.02
N VAL A 101 -5.08 10.85 21.56
CA VAL A 101 -6.52 10.59 21.45
C VAL A 101 -6.90 10.77 19.98
N LEU A 102 -7.08 9.66 19.29
CA LEU A 102 -7.29 9.64 17.84
C LEU A 102 -8.77 9.45 17.51
N LEU A 103 -9.36 10.41 16.82
CA LEU A 103 -10.70 10.26 16.26
C LEU A 103 -10.64 9.42 14.99
N VAL A 104 -11.47 8.38 14.91
CA VAL A 104 -11.64 7.60 13.67
C VAL A 104 -12.90 8.09 12.97
N ALA A 105 -12.75 8.67 11.78
CA ALA A 105 -13.87 9.18 10.98
C ALA A 105 -13.91 8.48 9.61
N ASP A 106 -15.11 8.36 9.05
CA ASP A 106 -15.32 7.82 7.71
C ASP A 106 -15.27 8.97 6.69
N ALA A 107 -14.46 8.82 5.64
CA ALA A 107 -14.27 9.85 4.62
C ALA A 107 -15.53 10.09 3.77
N MET A 108 -16.46 9.12 3.72
CA MET A 108 -17.69 9.19 2.94
C MET A 108 -18.83 9.95 3.63
N THR A 109 -18.80 10.10 4.96
CA THR A 109 -19.93 10.64 5.75
C THR A 109 -20.11 12.16 5.64
N GLY A 110 -19.21 12.86 4.94
CA GLY A 110 -19.39 14.27 4.61
C GLY A 110 -19.51 15.18 5.84
N GLN A 111 -20.62 15.93 5.92
CA GLN A 111 -20.86 16.95 6.96
C GLN A 111 -21.10 16.37 8.35
N ASP A 112 -21.70 15.17 8.46
CA ASP A 112 -21.94 14.56 9.77
C ASP A 112 -20.64 14.18 10.47
N ALA A 113 -19.64 13.70 9.71
CA ALA A 113 -18.31 13.44 10.24
C ALA A 113 -17.63 14.72 10.78
N VAL A 114 -17.86 15.86 10.14
CA VAL A 114 -17.32 17.17 10.56
C VAL A 114 -17.95 17.62 11.87
N ARG A 115 -19.28 17.55 11.99
CA ARG A 115 -19.98 17.90 13.24
C ARG A 115 -19.54 16.99 14.39
N SER A 116 -19.52 15.68 14.15
CA SER A 116 -19.08 14.73 15.17
C SER A 116 -17.63 14.97 15.57
N ALA A 117 -16.74 15.27 14.62
CA ALA A 117 -15.34 15.57 14.93
C ALA A 117 -15.19 16.82 15.79
N GLN A 118 -15.95 17.88 15.50
CA GLN A 118 -15.93 19.12 16.28
C GLN A 118 -16.36 18.85 17.73
N GLU A 119 -17.47 18.16 17.94
CA GLU A 119 -17.99 17.91 19.28
C GLU A 119 -17.12 16.94 20.08
N PHE A 120 -16.61 15.87 19.44
CA PHE A 120 -15.62 14.99 20.07
C PHE A 120 -14.37 15.75 20.49
N HIS A 121 -13.87 16.65 19.63
CA HIS A 121 -12.71 17.46 19.96
C HIS A 121 -12.98 18.42 21.13
N GLN A 122 -14.14 19.09 21.15
CA GLN A 122 -14.51 20.01 22.23
C GLN A 122 -14.61 19.31 23.59
N ARG A 123 -15.18 18.09 23.65
CA ARG A 123 -15.35 17.36 24.91
C ARG A 123 -14.08 16.62 25.34
N LEU A 124 -13.39 15.97 24.40
CA LEU A 124 -12.29 15.03 24.72
C LEU A 124 -10.91 15.55 24.34
N GLY A 125 -10.76 16.66 23.63
CA GLY A 125 -9.47 17.19 23.20
C GLY A 125 -8.66 16.16 22.41
N THR A 126 -9.15 15.80 21.22
CA THR A 126 -8.45 14.88 20.31
C THR A 126 -7.10 15.47 19.87
N SER A 127 -6.11 14.62 19.63
CA SER A 127 -4.74 14.99 19.20
C SER A 127 -4.48 14.70 17.72
N GLY A 128 -5.40 14.01 17.06
CA GLY A 128 -5.29 13.67 15.66
C GLY A 128 -6.49 12.88 15.16
N VAL A 129 -6.55 12.71 13.85
CA VAL A 129 -7.65 12.03 13.17
C VAL A 129 -7.10 10.92 12.27
N ILE A 130 -7.81 9.80 12.22
CA ILE A 130 -7.63 8.74 11.23
C ILE A 130 -8.87 8.72 10.34
N LEU A 131 -8.67 8.91 9.04
CA LEU A 131 -9.76 8.79 8.07
C LEU A 131 -9.81 7.37 7.52
N THR A 132 -11.00 6.81 7.41
CA THR A 132 -11.22 5.48 6.84
C THR A 132 -11.94 5.58 5.50
N LYS A 133 -11.86 4.53 4.68
CA LYS A 133 -12.54 4.41 3.38
C LYS A 133 -12.15 5.50 2.36
N LEU A 134 -10.86 5.85 2.32
CA LEU A 134 -10.31 6.83 1.37
C LEU A 134 -9.92 6.20 0.01
N ASP A 135 -10.26 4.93 -0.17
CA ASP A 135 -10.19 4.16 -1.42
C ASP A 135 -11.40 4.40 -2.34
N GLY A 136 -12.50 4.98 -1.83
CA GLY A 136 -13.65 5.38 -2.64
C GLY A 136 -13.52 6.75 -3.31
N ASP A 137 -14.54 7.15 -4.07
CA ASP A 137 -14.71 8.47 -4.73
C ASP A 137 -14.79 9.68 -3.76
N ALA A 138 -14.50 9.47 -2.47
CA ALA A 138 -14.47 10.51 -1.46
C ALA A 138 -13.37 11.53 -1.79
N ARG A 139 -13.78 12.71 -2.28
CA ARG A 139 -12.92 13.80 -2.78
C ARG A 139 -12.07 14.49 -1.70
N GLY A 140 -11.59 13.81 -0.67
CA GLY A 140 -10.69 14.36 0.36
C GLY A 140 -11.25 15.53 1.20
N GLY A 141 -12.44 16.06 0.87
CA GLY A 141 -13.03 17.22 1.53
C GLY A 141 -13.33 17.01 3.01
N ALA A 142 -13.64 15.77 3.42
CA ALA A 142 -13.81 15.43 4.83
C ALA A 142 -12.53 15.69 5.64
N ALA A 143 -11.35 15.41 5.07
CA ALA A 143 -10.07 15.66 5.73
C ALA A 143 -9.85 17.16 6.00
N LEU A 144 -10.13 17.98 4.98
CA LEU A 144 -10.00 19.43 5.06
C LEU A 144 -10.99 20.02 6.06
N SER A 145 -12.25 19.62 5.98
CA SER A 145 -13.31 20.12 6.87
C SER A 145 -13.07 19.73 8.32
N ILE A 146 -12.67 18.49 8.60
CA ILE A 146 -12.34 18.05 9.97
C ILE A 146 -11.15 18.83 10.51
N HIS A 147 -10.09 19.00 9.71
CA HIS A 147 -8.94 19.80 10.13
C HIS A 147 -9.33 21.25 10.42
N TYR A 148 -10.17 21.85 9.58
CA TYR A 148 -10.64 23.23 9.75
C TYR A 148 -11.44 23.42 11.05
N VAL A 149 -12.33 22.49 11.41
CA VAL A 149 -13.18 22.65 12.62
C VAL A 149 -12.49 22.20 13.91
N THR A 150 -11.58 21.23 13.86
CA THR A 150 -10.90 20.69 15.06
C THR A 150 -9.51 21.27 15.28
N GLY A 151 -8.89 21.86 14.26
CA GLY A 151 -7.48 22.24 14.25
C GLY A 151 -6.50 21.05 14.32
N GLN A 152 -7.00 19.81 14.38
CA GLN A 152 -6.16 18.62 14.58
C GLN A 152 -5.66 18.05 13.27
N PRO A 153 -4.43 17.51 13.23
CA PRO A 153 -3.89 16.91 12.02
C PRO A 153 -4.56 15.55 11.74
N VAL A 154 -4.81 15.28 10.46
CA VAL A 154 -5.07 13.91 10.01
C VAL A 154 -3.73 13.17 9.99
N LYS A 155 -3.60 12.10 10.76
CA LYS A 155 -2.34 11.35 10.92
C LYS A 155 -2.25 10.16 9.97
N PHE A 156 -3.36 9.47 9.76
CA PHE A 156 -3.41 8.25 8.96
C PHE A 156 -4.67 8.18 8.09
N VAL A 157 -4.58 7.37 7.04
CA VAL A 157 -5.69 7.03 6.14
C VAL A 157 -5.80 5.53 5.96
N GLY A 158 -7.01 5.01 6.10
CA GLY A 158 -7.37 3.65 5.76
C GLY A 158 -7.78 3.58 4.28
N VAL A 159 -7.00 2.83 3.50
CA VAL A 159 -7.13 2.71 2.03
C VAL A 159 -7.70 1.37 1.57
N GLY A 160 -8.42 0.68 2.46
CA GLY A 160 -9.04 -0.61 2.19
C GLY A 160 -9.23 -1.42 3.47
N GLU A 161 -9.75 -2.64 3.35
CA GLU A 161 -10.14 -3.46 4.50
C GLU A 161 -9.02 -4.33 5.09
N LYS A 162 -7.98 -4.65 4.30
CA LYS A 162 -6.86 -5.50 4.73
C LYS A 162 -6.10 -4.91 5.93
N TYR A 163 -5.45 -5.76 6.71
CA TYR A 163 -4.73 -5.34 7.93
C TYR A 163 -3.58 -4.35 7.66
N ASP A 164 -2.98 -4.43 6.48
CA ASP A 164 -1.89 -3.56 6.02
C ASP A 164 -2.37 -2.30 5.28
N ALA A 165 -3.68 -2.12 5.09
CA ALA A 165 -4.27 -0.98 4.40
C ALA A 165 -4.43 0.26 5.30
N LEU A 166 -3.33 0.67 5.95
CA LEU A 166 -3.21 1.92 6.71
C LEU A 166 -1.95 2.65 6.29
N GLU A 167 -2.12 3.86 5.76
CA GLU A 167 -1.04 4.71 5.27
C GLU A 167 -0.95 6.00 6.09
N VAL A 168 0.24 6.62 6.11
CA VAL A 168 0.42 7.96 6.69
C VAL A 168 -0.31 8.97 5.83
N PHE A 169 -1.01 9.92 6.45
CA PHE A 169 -1.67 10.99 5.71
C PHE A 169 -0.64 11.99 5.20
N HIS A 170 -0.66 12.25 3.90
CA HIS A 170 0.14 13.28 3.25
C HIS A 170 -0.80 14.34 2.64
N PRO A 171 -0.85 15.56 3.21
CA PRO A 171 -1.74 16.62 2.72
C PRO A 171 -1.55 16.91 1.23
N ASP A 172 -0.30 16.94 0.76
CA ASP A 172 0.06 17.23 -0.63
C ASP A 172 -0.57 16.24 -1.63
N ARG A 173 -0.67 14.95 -1.25
CA ARG A 173 -1.29 13.92 -2.09
C ARG A 173 -2.79 14.14 -2.23
N ILE A 174 -3.47 14.54 -1.16
CA ILE A 174 -4.90 14.82 -1.17
C ILE A 174 -5.20 16.09 -1.96
N VAL A 175 -4.43 17.16 -1.75
CA VAL A 175 -4.55 18.41 -2.52
C VAL A 175 -4.34 18.12 -4.00
N SER A 176 -3.32 17.33 -4.36
CA SER A 176 -3.07 16.93 -5.75
C SER A 176 -4.22 16.08 -6.31
N ARG A 177 -4.81 15.15 -5.54
CA ARG A 177 -5.96 14.36 -5.97
C ARG A 177 -7.21 15.23 -6.17
N ILE A 178 -7.46 16.21 -5.29
CA ILE A 178 -8.56 17.17 -5.39
C ILE A 178 -8.38 18.09 -6.62
N LEU A 179 -7.15 18.54 -6.87
CA LEU A 179 -6.80 19.40 -8.01
C LEU A 179 -6.59 18.62 -9.32
N GLY A 180 -6.78 17.29 -9.33
CA GLY A 180 -6.62 16.45 -10.52
C GLY A 180 -5.17 16.26 -10.98
N MET A 181 -4.18 16.58 -10.15
CA MET A 181 -2.73 16.44 -10.38
C MET A 181 -2.09 15.25 -9.62
N GLY A 182 -2.89 14.46 -8.89
CA GLY A 182 -2.46 13.44 -7.92
C GLY A 182 -1.73 12.21 -8.44
N ASP A 183 -1.68 12.02 -9.75
CA ASP A 183 -1.12 10.81 -10.33
C ASP A 183 0.42 10.83 -10.40
N VAL A 184 1.08 11.98 -10.40
CA VAL A 184 2.54 12.02 -10.64
C VAL A 184 3.36 11.74 -9.38
N LEU A 185 3.01 12.32 -8.23
CA LEU A 185 3.77 12.18 -6.97
C LEU A 185 3.60 10.78 -6.34
N SER A 186 2.38 10.27 -6.35
CA SER A 186 2.04 8.93 -5.84
C SER A 186 2.80 7.83 -6.60
N LEU A 187 2.98 8.02 -7.91
CA LEU A 187 3.76 7.12 -8.77
C LEU A 187 5.25 7.18 -8.44
N ILE A 188 5.79 8.35 -8.07
CA ILE A 188 7.19 8.52 -7.67
C ILE A 188 7.45 7.87 -6.31
N GLU A 189 6.58 8.04 -5.33
CA GLU A 189 6.79 7.48 -3.99
C GLU A 189 6.55 5.95 -3.94
N LYS A 190 5.55 5.42 -4.67
CA LYS A 190 5.43 3.97 -4.86
C LYS A 190 6.58 3.40 -5.70
N ALA A 191 7.09 4.15 -6.68
CA ALA A 191 8.31 3.77 -7.38
C ALA A 191 9.50 3.77 -6.40
N GLU A 192 9.63 4.72 -5.48
CA GLU A 192 10.71 4.75 -4.48
C GLU A 192 10.61 3.62 -3.44
N GLU A 193 9.40 3.23 -3.00
CA GLU A 193 9.22 2.11 -2.05
C GLU A 193 9.36 0.73 -2.70
N THR A 194 8.99 0.59 -3.98
CA THR A 194 9.03 -0.71 -4.68
C THR A 194 10.32 -0.92 -5.47
N ILE A 195 11.05 0.15 -5.78
CA ILE A 195 12.31 0.09 -6.51
C ILE A 195 13.45 0.23 -5.50
N ASP A 196 14.00 -0.92 -5.12
CA ASP A 196 15.32 -1.05 -4.52
C ASP A 196 16.30 -0.16 -5.32
N GLN A 197 16.76 0.96 -4.73
CA GLN A 197 17.54 2.00 -5.42
C GLN A 197 18.75 1.42 -6.16
N LYS A 198 19.30 0.29 -5.67
CA LYS A 198 20.37 -0.47 -6.33
C LYS A 198 19.92 -1.13 -7.64
N LYS A 199 18.73 -1.73 -7.67
CA LYS A 199 18.16 -2.36 -8.88
C LYS A 199 17.78 -1.33 -9.93
N ALA A 200 17.30 -0.14 -9.52
CA ALA A 200 17.05 0.97 -10.44
C ALA A 200 18.32 1.36 -11.20
N LEU A 201 19.44 1.50 -10.46
CA LEU A 201 20.75 1.84 -11.01
C LEU A 201 21.28 0.74 -11.95
N GLU A 202 21.12 -0.54 -11.58
CA GLU A 202 21.52 -1.67 -12.42
C GLU A 202 20.71 -1.74 -13.71
N VAL A 203 19.39 -1.54 -13.63
CA VAL A 203 18.50 -1.50 -14.80
C VAL A 203 18.87 -0.31 -15.69
N HIS A 204 19.15 0.86 -15.13
CA HIS A 204 19.60 2.05 -15.88
C HIS A 204 20.94 1.80 -16.59
N ARG A 205 21.93 1.22 -15.89
CA ARG A 205 23.24 0.87 -16.46
C ARG A 205 23.10 -0.17 -17.58
N LYS A 206 22.23 -1.16 -17.41
CA LYS A 206 21.92 -2.19 -18.43
C LYS A 206 21.12 -1.67 -19.63
N LEU A 207 20.33 -0.60 -19.46
CA LEU A 207 19.62 0.09 -20.54
C LEU A 207 20.54 1.01 -21.36
N GLN A 208 21.66 1.43 -20.78
CA GLN A 208 22.71 2.17 -21.48
C GLN A 208 23.67 1.24 -22.25
N THR A 209 23.79 -0.02 -21.85
CA THR A 209 24.57 -1.04 -22.56
C THR A 209 23.69 -1.85 -23.51
N ASP A 210 24.25 -2.35 -24.61
CA ASP A 210 23.55 -3.11 -25.66
C ASP A 210 23.03 -4.51 -25.23
N THR A 211 22.81 -4.71 -23.92
CA THR A 211 22.70 -6.01 -23.25
C THR A 211 21.36 -6.20 -22.57
N PHE A 212 20.25 -5.82 -23.20
CA PHE A 212 18.94 -6.27 -22.76
C PHE A 212 18.77 -7.74 -23.14
N THR A 213 18.71 -8.65 -22.17
CA THR A 213 18.63 -10.11 -22.40
C THR A 213 17.23 -10.67 -22.12
N LEU A 214 16.96 -11.92 -22.53
CA LEU A 214 15.70 -12.60 -22.20
C LEU A 214 15.55 -12.85 -20.69
N ALA A 215 16.65 -12.91 -19.94
CA ALA A 215 16.61 -13.00 -18.49
C ALA A 215 16.09 -11.70 -17.87
N ASP A 216 16.58 -10.55 -18.35
CA ASP A 216 16.09 -9.24 -17.89
C ASP A 216 14.62 -9.04 -18.27
N PHE A 217 14.22 -9.47 -19.47
CA PHE A 217 12.82 -9.44 -19.90
C PHE A 217 11.90 -10.25 -18.97
N ARG A 218 12.31 -11.46 -18.55
CA ARG A 218 11.57 -12.26 -17.57
C ARG A 218 11.45 -11.54 -16.22
N ASP A 219 12.55 -10.97 -15.74
CA ASP A 219 12.59 -10.36 -14.42
C ASP A 219 11.72 -9.10 -14.37
N GLN A 220 11.63 -8.36 -15.47
CA GLN A 220 10.67 -7.26 -15.65
C GLN A 220 9.22 -7.76 -15.61
N LEU A 221 8.90 -8.84 -16.32
CA LEU A 221 7.53 -9.40 -16.29
C LEU A 221 7.14 -9.92 -14.90
N ARG A 222 8.09 -10.47 -14.13
CA ARG A 222 7.87 -10.87 -12.74
C ARG A 222 7.54 -9.68 -11.83
N GLN A 223 8.23 -8.55 -12.02
CA GLN A 223 7.95 -7.31 -11.27
C GLN A 223 6.56 -6.79 -11.60
N VAL A 224 6.19 -6.77 -12.89
CA VAL A 224 4.85 -6.36 -13.34
C VAL A 224 3.76 -7.27 -12.74
N ARG A 225 3.99 -8.59 -12.65
CA ARG A 225 3.06 -9.53 -11.99
C ARG A 225 2.92 -9.25 -10.50
N GLN A 226 4.01 -8.95 -9.79
CA GLN A 226 3.98 -8.66 -8.35
C GLN A 226 3.18 -7.40 -8.01
N ILE A 227 3.10 -6.45 -8.94
CA ILE A 227 2.34 -5.20 -8.78
C ILE A 227 0.83 -5.43 -8.99
N GLY A 228 0.42 -6.55 -9.60
CA GLY A 228 -0.96 -7.05 -9.52
C GLY A 228 -2.05 -6.24 -10.22
N SER A 229 -1.74 -5.15 -10.93
CA SER A 229 -2.77 -4.34 -11.59
C SER A 229 -2.30 -3.62 -12.86
N VAL A 230 -1.91 -4.39 -13.88
CA VAL A 230 -1.70 -3.83 -15.23
C VAL A 230 -2.97 -3.13 -15.73
N ASP A 231 -4.16 -3.64 -15.38
CA ASP A 231 -5.45 -3.02 -15.71
C ASP A 231 -5.64 -1.64 -15.04
N GLN A 232 -5.14 -1.43 -13.82
CA GLN A 232 -5.20 -0.11 -13.18
C GLN A 232 -4.17 0.86 -13.79
N MET A 233 -2.97 0.39 -14.13
CA MET A 233 -1.96 1.22 -14.79
C MET A 233 -2.36 1.61 -16.23
N LEU A 234 -2.96 0.70 -17.00
CA LEU A 234 -3.47 0.98 -18.36
C LEU A 234 -4.67 1.94 -18.35
N GLY A 235 -5.48 1.91 -17.28
CA GLY A 235 -6.57 2.87 -17.06
C GLY A 235 -6.08 4.31 -16.80
N MET A 236 -4.82 4.48 -16.40
CA MET A 236 -4.20 5.77 -16.07
C MET A 236 -3.35 6.36 -17.20
N LEU A 237 -3.18 5.65 -18.33
CA LEU A 237 -2.43 6.18 -19.48
C LEU A 237 -3.30 7.18 -20.28
N PRO A 238 -2.76 8.35 -20.67
CA PRO A 238 -3.47 9.31 -21.50
C PRO A 238 -3.89 8.66 -22.83
N LYS A 239 -5.18 8.74 -23.16
CA LYS A 239 -5.80 8.10 -24.34
C LYS A 239 -5.42 8.74 -25.69
N VAL A 240 -4.28 9.42 -25.77
CA VAL A 240 -3.86 10.25 -26.91
C VAL A 240 -2.55 9.70 -27.50
N GLY A 241 -2.45 9.65 -28.83
CA GLY A 241 -1.23 9.24 -29.54
C GLY A 241 -0.96 7.72 -29.53
N ILE A 242 0.32 7.34 -29.45
CA ILE A 242 0.87 5.97 -29.64
C ILE A 242 0.26 4.94 -28.66
N PHE A 243 -0.40 5.42 -27.59
CA PHE A 243 -1.00 4.61 -26.53
C PHE A 243 -2.52 4.42 -26.65
N LYS A 244 -3.14 4.88 -27.75
CA LYS A 244 -4.60 4.82 -27.98
C LYS A 244 -5.18 3.39 -27.88
N ASP A 245 -4.39 2.38 -28.23
CA ASP A 245 -4.78 0.96 -28.17
C ASP A 245 -4.18 0.21 -26.97
N ALA A 246 -3.45 0.88 -26.08
CA ALA A 246 -2.83 0.24 -24.90
C ALA A 246 -3.90 -0.34 -23.94
N GLY A 247 -5.07 0.30 -23.82
CA GLY A 247 -6.19 -0.18 -22.99
C GLY A 247 -6.95 -1.39 -23.55
N LYS A 248 -6.61 -1.91 -24.74
CA LYS A 248 -7.21 -3.15 -25.30
C LYS A 248 -6.38 -4.40 -25.00
N VAL A 249 -5.16 -4.25 -24.47
CA VAL A 249 -4.30 -5.37 -24.15
C VAL A 249 -4.66 -5.87 -22.75
N ARG A 250 -5.72 -6.69 -22.65
CA ARG A 250 -5.94 -7.51 -21.46
C ARG A 250 -4.80 -8.51 -21.40
N MET A 251 -3.81 -8.23 -20.57
CA MET A 251 -2.75 -9.21 -20.28
C MET A 251 -3.33 -10.24 -19.33
N ASP A 252 -3.65 -11.43 -19.86
CA ASP A 252 -4.11 -12.55 -19.02
C ASP A 252 -2.95 -12.98 -18.11
N GLU A 253 -3.19 -13.03 -16.80
CA GLU A 253 -2.21 -13.45 -15.81
C GLU A 253 -1.65 -14.86 -16.12
N LYS A 254 -2.46 -15.71 -16.77
CA LYS A 254 -2.04 -17.02 -17.26
C LYS A 254 -1.01 -16.93 -18.38
N GLU A 255 -1.11 -15.94 -19.27
CA GLU A 255 -0.13 -15.73 -20.34
C GLU A 255 1.24 -15.33 -19.78
N LEU A 256 1.26 -14.50 -18.73
CA LEU A 256 2.50 -14.12 -18.04
C LEU A 256 3.21 -15.34 -17.43
N ILE A 257 2.45 -16.26 -16.83
CA ILE A 257 2.98 -17.52 -16.30
C ILE A 257 3.57 -18.39 -17.42
N HIS A 258 2.89 -18.48 -18.57
CA HIS A 258 3.40 -19.23 -19.73
C HIS A 258 4.69 -18.62 -20.31
N ILE A 259 4.77 -17.30 -20.39
CA ILE A 259 5.97 -16.59 -20.84
C ILE A 259 7.14 -16.86 -19.90
N GLU A 260 6.90 -16.79 -18.59
CA GLU A 260 7.90 -17.12 -17.59
C GLU A 260 8.39 -18.56 -17.71
N ALA A 261 7.47 -19.52 -17.87
CA ALA A 261 7.79 -20.93 -18.07
C ALA A 261 8.67 -21.15 -19.30
N ILE A 262 8.33 -20.52 -20.44
CA ILE A 262 9.12 -20.59 -21.68
C ILE A 262 10.56 -20.11 -21.47
N ILE A 263 10.76 -18.96 -20.79
CA ILE A 263 12.10 -18.42 -20.55
C ILE A 263 12.89 -19.29 -19.56
N ASN A 264 12.22 -19.84 -18.55
CA ASN A 264 12.84 -20.74 -17.59
C ASN A 264 13.30 -22.06 -18.23
N SER A 265 12.66 -22.53 -19.31
CA SER A 265 13.08 -23.71 -20.09
C SER A 265 14.25 -23.45 -21.06
N MET A 266 14.77 -22.22 -21.11
CA MET A 266 16.00 -21.87 -21.83
C MET A 266 17.24 -22.03 -20.96
N THR A 267 18.36 -22.35 -21.59
CA THR A 267 19.68 -22.35 -20.95
C THR A 267 20.19 -20.91 -20.74
N PRO A 268 21.12 -20.65 -19.80
CA PRO A 268 21.70 -19.32 -19.61
C PRO A 268 22.25 -18.70 -20.89
N ARG A 269 22.93 -19.50 -21.72
CA ARG A 269 23.47 -19.07 -23.02
C ARG A 269 22.39 -18.62 -24.01
N GLU A 270 21.25 -19.30 -24.03
CA GLU A 270 20.10 -18.93 -24.88
C GLU A 270 19.36 -17.70 -24.35
N ARG A 271 19.37 -17.48 -23.02
CA ARG A 271 18.77 -16.27 -22.44
C ARG A 271 19.62 -15.03 -22.73
N SER A 272 20.94 -15.16 -22.67
CA SER A 272 21.87 -14.07 -22.99
C SER A 272 21.93 -13.77 -24.49
N ASN A 273 21.76 -14.78 -25.35
CA ASN A 273 21.72 -14.61 -26.80
C ASN A 273 20.55 -15.38 -27.41
N HIS A 274 19.51 -14.66 -27.85
CA HIS A 274 18.34 -15.26 -28.46
C HIS A 274 18.56 -15.77 -29.89
N GLU A 275 19.59 -15.29 -30.60
CA GLU A 275 19.85 -15.62 -32.00
C GLU A 275 20.25 -17.08 -32.20
N ILE A 276 20.86 -17.69 -31.17
CA ILE A 276 21.24 -19.10 -31.20
C ILE A 276 20.04 -20.05 -31.11
N ILE A 277 18.83 -19.55 -30.85
CA ILE A 277 17.60 -20.34 -30.67
C ILE A 277 17.03 -20.79 -32.03
N ASN A 278 17.60 -21.88 -32.53
CA ASN A 278 17.15 -22.58 -33.74
C ASN A 278 15.93 -23.49 -33.51
N GLY A 279 15.38 -24.08 -34.58
CA GLY A 279 14.17 -24.91 -34.52
C GLY A 279 14.25 -26.11 -33.57
N LYS A 280 15.43 -26.76 -33.44
CA LYS A 280 15.63 -27.87 -32.48
C LYS A 280 15.53 -27.36 -31.03
N ARG A 281 16.13 -26.20 -30.73
CA ARG A 281 16.04 -25.57 -29.39
C ARG A 281 14.62 -25.14 -29.08
N ARG A 282 13.88 -24.58 -30.05
CA ARG A 282 12.46 -24.21 -29.85
C ARG A 282 11.58 -25.40 -29.51
N LYS A 283 11.77 -26.55 -30.17
CA LYS A 283 11.08 -27.80 -29.82
C LYS A 283 11.40 -28.27 -28.40
N ARG A 284 12.66 -28.17 -27.97
CA ARG A 284 13.08 -28.52 -26.61
C ARG A 284 12.45 -27.58 -25.56
N ILE A 285 12.52 -26.27 -25.81
CA ILE A 285 11.95 -25.24 -24.92
C ILE A 285 10.45 -25.47 -24.76
N ALA A 286 9.72 -25.61 -25.87
CA ALA A 286 8.28 -25.88 -25.88
C ALA A 286 7.91 -27.11 -25.03
N ARG A 287 8.64 -28.22 -25.19
CA ARG A 287 8.43 -29.43 -24.36
C ARG A 287 8.73 -29.19 -22.88
N GLY A 288 9.78 -28.42 -22.58
CA GLY A 288 10.18 -28.12 -21.19
C GLY A 288 9.26 -27.13 -20.48
N SER A 289 8.53 -26.28 -21.21
CA SER A 289 7.59 -25.30 -20.67
C SER A 289 6.13 -25.74 -20.72
N GLY A 290 5.84 -26.90 -21.33
CA GLY A 290 4.46 -27.36 -21.54
C GLY A 290 3.70 -26.52 -22.57
N THR A 291 4.41 -25.81 -23.46
CA THR A 291 3.82 -24.89 -24.45
C THR A 291 4.07 -25.37 -25.88
N SER A 292 3.46 -24.70 -26.86
CA SER A 292 3.69 -24.98 -28.27
C SER A 292 4.92 -24.26 -28.83
N VAL A 293 5.47 -24.75 -29.95
CA VAL A 293 6.56 -24.08 -30.67
C VAL A 293 6.11 -22.71 -31.21
N GLN A 294 4.81 -22.54 -31.50
CA GLN A 294 4.24 -21.29 -31.95
C GLN A 294 4.28 -20.22 -30.86
N GLN A 295 3.98 -20.60 -29.61
CA GLN A 295 4.08 -19.71 -28.45
C GLN A 295 5.53 -19.27 -28.19
N VAL A 296 6.49 -20.20 -28.33
CA VAL A 296 7.92 -19.85 -28.24
C VAL A 296 8.32 -18.86 -29.34
N ASN A 297 7.84 -19.04 -30.58
CA ASN A 297 8.10 -18.10 -31.67
C ASN A 297 7.49 -16.71 -31.42
N GLN A 298 6.28 -16.67 -30.87
CA GLN A 298 5.59 -15.43 -30.55
C GLN A 298 6.35 -14.64 -29.49
N LEU A 299 6.80 -15.31 -28.43
CA LEU A 299 7.61 -14.70 -27.37
C LEU A 299 8.92 -14.11 -27.93
N LEU A 300 9.64 -14.86 -28.78
CA LEU A 300 10.88 -14.36 -29.37
C LEU A 300 10.65 -13.13 -30.25
N ARG A 301 9.54 -13.07 -30.98
CA ARG A 301 9.16 -11.87 -31.76
C ARG A 301 8.85 -10.67 -30.86
N GLN A 302 8.05 -10.89 -29.82
CA GLN A 302 7.71 -9.85 -28.84
C GLN A 302 8.98 -9.30 -28.17
N TYR A 303 9.88 -10.19 -27.75
CA TYR A 303 11.16 -9.81 -27.17
C TYR A 303 12.01 -8.94 -28.13
N VAL A 304 12.14 -9.34 -29.40
CA VAL A 304 12.91 -8.56 -30.40
C VAL A 304 12.28 -7.18 -30.61
N GLN A 305 10.95 -7.09 -30.67
CA GLN A 305 10.23 -5.83 -30.81
C GLN A 305 10.44 -4.92 -29.59
N THR A 306 10.32 -5.45 -28.38
CA THR A 306 10.57 -4.71 -27.14
C THR A 306 12.02 -4.28 -27.02
N SER A 307 12.98 -5.15 -27.35
CA SER A 307 14.41 -4.82 -27.38
C SER A 307 14.69 -3.66 -28.34
N LYS A 308 14.11 -3.68 -29.54
CA LYS A 308 14.25 -2.60 -30.53
C LYS A 308 13.65 -1.28 -30.03
N MET A 309 12.49 -1.33 -29.38
CA MET A 309 11.85 -0.16 -28.77
C MET A 309 12.72 0.42 -27.65
N MET A 310 13.22 -0.41 -26.74
CA MET A 310 14.10 0.00 -25.65
C MET A 310 15.40 0.63 -26.17
N LYS A 311 16.01 0.06 -27.22
CA LYS A 311 17.18 0.67 -27.89
C LYS A 311 16.88 2.05 -28.46
N THR A 312 15.69 2.23 -29.04
CA THR A 312 15.27 3.51 -29.61
C THR A 312 15.00 4.55 -28.53
N LEU A 313 14.39 4.15 -27.42
CA LEU A 313 14.13 5.01 -26.26
C LEU A 313 15.42 5.44 -25.55
N SER A 314 16.37 4.52 -25.37
CA SER A 314 17.70 4.81 -24.81
C SER A 314 18.48 5.82 -25.67
N LYS A 315 18.38 5.73 -27.00
CA LYS A 315 19.04 6.66 -27.94
C LYS A 315 18.31 8.00 -28.14
N GLY A 316 17.04 8.11 -27.75
CA GLY A 316 16.21 9.30 -27.93
C GLY A 316 16.41 10.40 -26.87
N MET A 317 15.76 11.55 -27.07
CA MET A 317 15.83 12.75 -26.20
C MET A 317 15.51 12.44 -24.71
N PHE A 318 14.68 11.43 -24.46
CA PHE A 318 14.33 10.93 -23.11
C PHE A 318 15.49 10.20 -22.42
N GLY A 319 16.31 9.44 -23.15
CA GLY A 319 17.51 8.78 -22.62
C GLY A 319 18.59 9.79 -22.19
N ARG A 320 18.71 10.92 -22.89
CA ARG A 320 19.61 12.02 -22.50
C ARG A 320 19.14 12.73 -21.22
N GLN A 321 17.84 12.96 -21.06
CA GLN A 321 17.29 13.56 -19.82
C GLN A 321 17.37 12.61 -18.61
N LEU A 322 17.10 11.31 -18.80
CA LEU A 322 17.27 10.30 -17.77
C LEU A 322 18.75 10.11 -17.36
N SER A 323 19.69 10.17 -18.31
CA SER A 323 21.13 10.13 -18.00
C SER A 323 21.58 11.30 -17.12
N LYS A 324 21.02 12.51 -17.35
CA LYS A 324 21.28 13.70 -16.53
C LYS A 324 20.65 13.60 -15.13
N LEU A 325 19.53 12.89 -15.01
CA LEU A 325 18.90 12.59 -13.71
C LEU A 325 19.71 11.55 -12.93
N GLY A 326 20.21 10.50 -13.61
CA GLY A 326 21.09 9.49 -13.01
C GLY A 326 22.40 10.08 -12.48
N GLN A 327 23.06 10.95 -13.25
CA GLN A 327 24.27 11.66 -12.80
C GLN A 327 24.02 12.59 -11.60
N LYS A 328 22.83 13.19 -11.50
CA LYS A 328 22.43 14.03 -10.35
C LYS A 328 22.16 13.20 -9.08
N LEU A 329 21.76 11.94 -9.22
CA LEU A 329 21.53 11.03 -8.11
C LEU A 329 22.84 10.41 -7.61
N GLU A 330 23.77 10.05 -8.50
CA GLU A 330 25.13 9.60 -8.12
C GLU A 330 25.95 10.70 -7.44
N ALA A 331 25.75 11.97 -7.80
CA ALA A 331 26.41 13.10 -7.14
C ALA A 331 25.83 13.44 -5.74
N ARG A 332 24.75 12.77 -5.32
CA ARG A 332 24.06 12.99 -4.04
C ARG A 332 24.17 11.81 -3.06
N SER A 333 24.79 10.70 -3.47
CA SER A 333 25.19 9.57 -2.62
C SER A 333 26.64 9.69 -2.20
#